data_AF-A0A3N5GPR6-F1
#
_entry.id   AF-A0A3N5GPR6-F1
#
_cell.length_a   1.000
_cell.length_b   1.000
_cell.length_c   1.000
_cell.angle_alpha   90.00
_cell.angle_beta   90.00
_cell.angle_gamma   90.00
#
_symmetry.space_group_name_H-M   'P 1'
#
loop_
_entity.id
_entity.type
_entity.pdbx_description
1 polymer ?
#
loop_
_entity_poly.entity_id
_entity_poly.type
_entity_poly.pdbx_seq_one_letter_code
_entity_poly.pdbx_strand_id
1 'polypeptide(L)' 'MKVTVISQRGKLVGVWLPPAEAADPNAPICRPVGGPGQKLHDLEVAEVAVDRSRATELAKLVKKKLKLT' A
#
# COMPACT_ATOMS: atom_id res chain seq x y z
N MET A 1 -10.59 -2.77 0.61
CA MET A 1 -9.30 -3.48 0.71
C MET A 1 -8.30 -2.63 1.50
N LYS A 2 -7.53 -3.26 2.39
CA LYS A 2 -6.46 -2.61 3.15
C LYS A 2 -5.15 -2.70 2.37
N VAL A 3 -4.45 -1.59 2.20
CA VAL A 3 -3.13 -1.51 1.54
C VAL A 3 -2.11 -0.89 2.50
N THR A 4 -0.83 -1.22 2.31
CA THR A 4 0.24 -0.63 3.10
C THR A 4 1.04 0.33 2.24
N VAL A 5 1.06 1.60 2.62
CA VAL A 5 1.79 2.65 1.93
C VAL A 5 3.13 2.89 2.61
N ILE A 6 4.19 2.93 1.83
CA ILE A 6 5.54 3.20 2.27
C ILE A 6 5.87 4.65 1.89
N SER A 7 6.25 5.46 2.88
CA SER A 7 6.65 6.85 2.68
C SER A 7 8.01 7.14 3.28
N GLN A 8 8.72 8.12 2.75
CA GLN A 8 9.99 8.58 3.30
C GLN A 8 10.11 10.10 3.09
N ARG A 9 10.41 10.84 4.16
CA ARG A 9 10.55 12.31 4.14
C ARG A 9 9.40 13.03 3.40
N GLY A 10 8.16 12.59 3.65
CA GLY A 10 6.95 13.19 3.05
C GLY A 10 6.67 12.79 1.59
N LYS A 11 7.47 11.89 1.00
CA LYS A 11 7.28 11.38 -0.36
C LYS A 11 6.73 9.96 -0.35
N LEU A 12 5.90 9.64 -1.35
CA LEU A 12 5.47 8.27 -1.61
C LEU A 12 6.64 7.44 -2.18
N VAL A 13 7.01 6.35 -1.52
CA VAL A 13 8.05 5.42 -1.97
C VAL A 13 7.42 4.23 -2.68
N GLY A 14 6.33 3.69 -2.14
CA GLY A 14 5.64 2.56 -2.73
C GLY A 14 4.30 2.27 -2.05
N VAL A 15 3.50 1.44 -2.72
CA VAL A 15 2.26 0.91 -2.16
C VAL A 15 2.35 -0.60 -2.28
N TRP A 16 2.24 -1.29 -1.16
CA TRP A 16 2.15 -2.74 -1.08
C TRP A 16 0.69 -3.15 -1.01
N LEU A 17 0.33 -4.06 -1.90
CA LEU A 17 -0.99 -4.67 -1.97
C LEU A 17 -0.88 -6.05 -1.35
N PRO A 18 -1.68 -6.38 -0.33
CA PRO A 18 -1.72 -7.75 0.13
C PRO A 18 -2.12 -8.69 -1.01
N PRO A 19 -1.53 -9.90 -1.06
CA PRO A 19 -1.98 -10.91 -1.98
C PRO A 19 -3.46 -11.22 -1.74
N ALA A 20 -4.15 -11.70 -2.78
CA ALA A 20 -5.47 -12.31 -2.58
C ALA A 20 -5.36 -13.44 -1.54
N GLU A 21 -6.47 -13.71 -0.84
CA GLU A 21 -6.52 -14.74 0.21
C GLU A 21 -5.77 -16.01 -0.21
N ALA A 22 -4.88 -16.46 0.67
CA ALA A 22 -4.09 -17.64 0.40
C ALA A 22 -5.03 -18.85 0.30
N ALA A 23 -4.79 -19.72 -0.68
CA ALA A 23 -5.53 -20.97 -0.81
C ALA A 23 -5.35 -21.90 0.41
N ASP A 24 -4.23 -21.75 1.13
CA ASP A 24 -3.96 -22.41 2.41
C ASP A 24 -4.08 -21.40 3.57
N PRO A 25 -5.03 -21.60 4.50
CA PRO A 25 -5.20 -20.75 5.69
C PRO A 25 -3.98 -20.69 6.60
N ASN A 26 -3.07 -21.68 6.53
CA ASN A 26 -1.85 -21.74 7.33
C ASN A 26 -0.63 -21.17 6.61
N ALA A 27 -0.77 -20.71 5.36
CA ALA A 27 0.34 -20.14 4.61
C ALA A 27 0.91 -18.91 5.35
N PRO A 28 2.24 -18.75 5.40
CA PRO A 28 2.85 -17.59 6.04
C PRO A 28 2.47 -16.31 5.29
N ILE A 29 1.95 -15.32 6.02
CA ILE A 29 1.57 -14.03 5.46
C ILE A 29 2.80 -13.11 5.47
N CYS A 30 3.36 -12.83 4.30
CA CYS A 30 4.40 -11.82 4.17
C CYS A 30 3.80 -10.42 4.35
N ARG A 31 4.43 -9.59 5.19
CA ARG A 31 4.09 -8.17 5.34
C ARG A 31 5.34 -7.32 5.10
N PRO A 32 5.20 -6.15 4.45
CA PRO A 32 6.32 -5.25 4.23
C PRO A 32 6.80 -4.70 5.58
N VAL A 33 8.11 -4.52 5.69
CA VAL A 33 8.76 -3.88 6.85
C VAL A 33 9.45 -2.62 6.34
N GLY A 34 9.28 -1.50 7.05
CA GLY A 34 9.88 -0.22 6.64
C GLY A 34 11.39 -0.22 6.85
N GLY A 35 12.14 0.19 5.83
CA GLY A 35 13.59 0.41 5.95
C GLY A 35 13.92 1.70 6.74
N PRO A 36 15.22 2.01 6.96
CA PRO A 36 15.63 3.19 7.70
C PRO A 36 15.01 4.50 7.19
N GLY A 37 14.33 5.22 8.08
CA GLY A 37 13.65 6.48 7.78
C GLY A 37 12.36 6.36 6.95
N GLN A 38 11.93 5.13 6.63
CA GLN A 38 10.63 4.88 6.01
C GLN A 38 9.55 4.75 7.08
N LYS A 39 8.33 5.14 6.71
CA LYS A 39 7.12 4.98 7.52
C LYS A 39 6.10 4.16 6.74
N LEU A 40 5.51 3.17 7.41
CA LEU A 40 4.40 2.39 6.90
C LEU A 40 3.09 3.02 7.35
N HIS A 41 2.13 3.10 6.43
CA HIS A 41 0.78 3.59 6.69
C HIS A 41 -0.22 2.57 6.19
N ASP A 42 -1.13 2.18 7.05
CA ASP A 42 -2.24 1.33 6.65
C ASP A 42 -3.40 2.19 6.17
N LEU A 43 -3.89 1.90 4.97
CA LEU A 43 -4.95 2.66 4.33
C LEU A 43 -6.02 1.75 3.77
N GLU A 44 -7.27 2.10 4.04
CA GLU A 44 -8.41 1.47 3.40
C GLU A 44 -8.76 2.19 2.10
N VAL A 45 -8.84 1.41 1.03
CA VAL A 45 -9.15 1.84 -0.34
C VAL A 45 -10.19 0.91 -0.96
N ALA A 46 -10.98 1.44 -1.90
CA ALA A 46 -11.89 0.62 -2.69
C ALA A 46 -11.09 -0.33 -3.60
N GLU A 47 -11.57 -1.56 -3.82
CA GLU A 47 -10.88 -2.56 -4.66
C GLU A 47 -10.62 -2.06 -6.08
N VAL A 48 -11.54 -1.29 -6.65
CA VAL A 48 -11.40 -0.69 -7.98
C VAL A 48 -10.18 0.24 -8.12
N ALA A 49 -9.64 0.75 -7.01
CA ALA A 49 -8.43 1.57 -7.01
C ALA A 49 -7.13 0.75 -7.04
N VAL A 50 -7.22 -0.58 -6.91
CA VAL A 50 -6.08 -1.49 -6.75
C VAL A 50 -5.69 -2.20 -8.06
N ASP A 51 -6.43 -1.97 -9.13
CA ASP A 51 -6.09 -2.46 -10.47
C ASP A 51 -4.72 -1.92 -10.92
N ARG A 52 -3.83 -2.82 -11.39
CA ARG A 52 -2.49 -2.46 -11.89
C ARG A 52 -2.56 -1.46 -13.05
N SER A 53 -3.63 -1.49 -13.85
CA SER A 53 -3.87 -0.51 -14.90
C SER A 53 -4.16 0.91 -14.36
N ARG A 54 -4.48 1.03 -13.07
CA ARG A 54 -4.84 2.27 -12.36
C ARG A 54 -3.85 2.66 -11.27
N ALA A 55 -2.62 2.14 -11.32
CA ALA A 55 -1.57 2.46 -10.34
C ALA A 55 -1.36 3.98 -10.12
N THR A 56 -1.53 4.79 -11.16
CA THR A 56 -1.46 6.26 -11.07
C THR A 56 -2.60 6.87 -10.26
N GLU A 57 -3.82 6.33 -10.35
CA GLU A 57 -4.97 6.78 -9.57
C GLU A 57 -4.80 6.42 -8.10
N LEU A 58 -4.32 5.20 -7.83
CA LEU A 58 -3.98 4.76 -6.48
C LEU A 58 -2.94 5.69 -5.84
N ALA A 59 -1.87 6.01 -6.57
CA ALA A 59 -0.84 6.91 -6.09
C ALA A 59 -1.38 8.32 -5.78
N LYS A 60 -2.25 8.87 -6.65
CA LYS A 60 -2.91 10.17 -6.41
C LYS A 60 -3.79 10.14 -5.15
N LEU A 61 -4.59 9.09 -4.98
CA LEU A 61 -5.47 8.93 -3.83
C LEU A 61 -4.67 8.81 -2.52
N VAL A 62 -3.60 8.01 -2.54
CA VAL A 62 -2.69 7.84 -1.39
C VAL A 62 -2.01 9.17 -1.03
N LYS A 63 -1.47 9.89 -2.01
CA LYS A 63 -0.86 11.20 -1.80
C LYS A 63 -1.84 12.19 -1.19
N LYS A 64 -3.07 12.24 -1.70
CA LYS A 64 -4.13 13.12 -1.17
C LYS A 64 -4.51 12.77 0.27
N LYS A 65 -4.74 11.49 0.58
CA LYS A 65 -5.14 11.04 1.94
C LYS A 65 -4.04 11.27 2.97
N LEU A 66 -2.78 11.00 2.63
CA LEU A 66 -1.64 11.10 3.55
C LEU A 66 -0.89 12.44 3.47
N LYS A 67 -1.37 13.39 2.65
CA LYS A 67 -0.70 14.68 2.40
C LYS A 67 0.77 14.50 1.99
N LEU A 68 1.03 13.51 1.13
CA LEU A 68 2.37 13.21 0.61
C LEU A 68 2.60 13.91 -0.74
N THR A 69 3.87 14.13 -1.05
CA THR A 69 4.34 14.67 -2.34
C THR A 69 4.63 13.59 -3.36
#